data_AF-A0A6N6T4D5-F1
#
_entry.id   AF-A0A6N6T4D5-F1
#
_cell.length_a   1.000
_cell.length_b   1.000
_cell.length_c   1.000
_cell.angle_alpha   90.00
_cell.angle_beta   90.00
_cell.angle_gamma   90.00
#
_symmetry.space_group_name_H-M   'P 1'
#
loop_
_entity.id
_entity.type
_entity.pdbx_description
1 polymer ?
#
loop_
_entity_poly.entity_id
_entity_poly.type
_entity_poly.pdbx_seq_one_letter_code
_entity_poly.pdbx_strand_id
1 'polypeptide(L)'
;MSLQDALTAPLFKRENDGRTIVFPMGVWGGGYVLPDDATEERMRRILMWLMVSSGLIGGIGSQVLARLFGSPASWDLVAWAVAAGALAVVGIGYWLLAARLVRGLAPTSDRLSLVEALKKQAEAMPGWYLRLAVIGALLMLAGSAYWAMAGATISNRLLGIGGIALFGVVTLQAVYGLARRAKM
;
A
#
# COMPACT_ATOMS: atom_id res chain seq x y z
N MET A 1 1.12 12.93 16.12
CA MET A 1 1.64 12.57 14.78
C MET A 1 0.69 13.12 13.73
N SER A 2 1.21 13.70 12.66
CA SER A 2 0.39 14.09 11.51
C SER A 2 -0.05 12.84 10.73
N LEU A 3 -1.11 12.95 9.93
CA LEU A 3 -1.55 11.86 9.04
C LEU A 3 -0.47 11.51 8.00
N GLN A 4 0.29 12.52 7.55
CA GLN A 4 1.43 12.36 6.66
C GLN A 4 2.49 11.44 7.27
N ASP A 5 2.83 11.67 8.55
CA ASP A 5 3.81 10.83 9.26
C ASP A 5 3.31 9.40 9.39
N ALA A 6 2.02 9.23 9.70
CA ALA A 6 1.43 7.90 9.85
C ALA A 6 1.43 7.09 8.53
N LEU A 7 1.10 7.74 7.41
CA LEU A 7 1.06 7.10 6.09
C LEU A 7 2.45 6.78 5.54
N THR A 8 3.43 7.64 5.83
CA THR A 8 4.79 7.49 5.28
C THR A 8 5.74 6.75 6.20
N ALA A 9 5.43 6.62 7.50
CA ALA A 9 6.22 5.88 8.50
C ALA A 9 6.82 4.54 8.01
N PRO A 10 6.09 3.63 7.33
CA PRO A 10 6.67 2.37 6.87
C PRO A 10 7.84 2.54 5.88
N LEU A 11 7.92 3.67 5.18
CA LEU A 11 8.94 3.93 4.16
C LEU A 11 10.21 4.55 4.73
N PHE A 12 10.24 4.90 6.02
CA PHE A 12 11.36 5.57 6.66
C PHE A 12 11.91 4.72 7.80
N LYS A 13 13.23 4.68 7.92
CA LYS A 13 13.95 4.04 9.00
C LYS A 13 14.95 5.04 9.56
N ARG A 14 14.97 5.22 10.87
CA ARG A 14 16.05 5.93 11.55
C ARG A 14 17.07 4.92 12.05
N GLU A 15 18.34 5.15 11.75
CA GLU A 15 19.45 4.37 12.30
C GLU A 15 19.92 4.93 13.65
N ASN A 16 20.67 4.09 14.37
CA ASN A 16 21.20 4.41 15.70
C ASN A 16 22.22 5.56 15.69
N ASP A 17 22.78 5.88 14.53
CA ASP A 17 23.69 7.01 14.32
C ASP A 17 22.96 8.32 14.01
N GLY A 18 21.62 8.32 14.06
CA GLY A 18 20.78 9.48 13.79
C GLY A 18 20.48 9.72 12.31
N ARG A 19 20.98 8.89 11.39
CA ARG A 19 20.68 9.02 9.96
C ARG A 19 19.27 8.51 9.64
N THR A 20 18.54 9.24 8.80
CA THR A 20 17.26 8.79 8.25
C THR A 20 17.49 8.16 6.87
N ILE A 21 17.01 6.92 6.72
CA ILE A 21 16.99 6.17 5.46
C ILE A 21 15.56 6.13 4.93
N VAL A 22 15.38 6.44 3.65
CA VAL A 22 14.11 6.33 2.94
C VAL A 22 14.12 5.16 1.95
N PHE A 23 13.00 4.45 1.87
CA PHE A 23 12.75 3.33 0.96
C PHE A 23 11.57 3.65 0.04
N PRO A 24 11.77 4.41 -1.05
CA PRO A 24 10.66 4.91 -1.86
C PRO A 24 9.93 3.82 -2.66
N MET A 25 10.57 2.66 -2.89
CA MET A 25 9.92 1.46 -3.45
C MET A 25 9.51 0.45 -2.36
N GLY A 26 9.56 0.84 -1.09
CA GLY A 26 9.34 -0.05 0.05
C GLY A 26 10.27 -1.25 0.03
N VAL A 27 9.70 -2.44 0.20
CA VAL A 27 10.42 -3.73 0.31
C VAL A 27 11.13 -4.14 -0.99
N TRP A 28 10.71 -3.60 -2.13
CA TRP A 28 11.19 -4.00 -3.45
C TRP A 28 12.41 -3.20 -3.93
N GLY A 29 12.84 -2.16 -3.20
CA GLY A 29 13.98 -1.33 -3.60
C GLY A 29 15.00 -1.10 -2.50
N GLY A 30 16.09 -0.42 -2.87
CA GLY A 30 17.16 -0.02 -1.96
C GLY A 30 16.78 1.17 -1.11
N GLY A 31 17.46 1.30 0.04
CA GLY A 31 17.40 2.49 0.88
C GLY A 31 18.28 3.61 0.35
N TYR A 32 17.94 4.84 0.69
CA TYR A 32 18.74 6.04 0.41
C TYR A 32 18.87 6.88 1.67
N VAL A 33 20.06 7.40 1.93
CA VAL A 33 20.34 8.26 3.08
C VAL A 33 19.88 9.68 2.78
N LEU A 34 19.11 10.27 3.71
CA LEU A 34 18.66 11.65 3.64
C LEU A 34 19.70 12.58 4.28
N PRO A 35 20.00 13.73 3.66
CA PRO A 35 21.03 14.64 4.15
C PRO A 35 20.56 15.53 5.31
N ASP A 36 19.28 15.89 5.33
CA ASP A 36 18.70 16.81 6.33
C ASP A 36 17.20 16.55 6.57
N ASP A 37 16.67 17.12 7.65
CA ASP A 37 15.25 17.02 8.03
C ASP A 37 14.32 17.69 7.02
N ALA A 38 14.79 18.75 6.35
CA ALA A 38 14.01 19.46 5.33
C ALA A 38 13.73 18.57 4.10
N THR A 39 14.74 17.79 3.68
CA THR A 39 14.61 16.79 2.61
C THR A 39 13.73 15.64 3.07
N GLU A 40 13.83 15.22 4.34
CA GLU A 40 12.92 14.22 4.91
C GLU A 40 11.45 14.66 4.79
N GLU A 41 11.12 15.87 5.23
CA GLU A 41 9.74 16.36 5.23
C GLU A 41 9.20 16.53 3.80
N ARG A 42 10.02 17.06 2.88
CA ARG A 42 9.69 17.13 1.46
C ARG A 42 9.42 15.75 0.88
N MET A 43 10.28 14.79 1.20
CA MET A 43 10.14 13.40 0.72
C MET A 43 8.86 12.76 1.24
N ARG A 44 8.55 12.92 2.54
CA ARG A 44 7.30 12.45 3.14
C ARG A 44 6.08 13.04 2.42
N ARG A 45 6.08 14.34 2.15
CA ARG A 45 4.95 15.00 1.47
C ARG A 45 4.72 14.42 0.07
N ILE A 46 5.78 14.25 -0.70
CA ILE A 46 5.67 13.73 -2.07
C ILE A 46 5.26 12.26 -2.06
N LEU A 47 5.86 11.42 -1.22
CA LEU A 47 5.50 10.00 -1.10
C LEU A 47 4.06 9.80 -0.60
N MET A 48 3.59 10.65 0.32
CA MET A 48 2.19 10.65 0.73
C MET A 48 1.28 10.93 -0.46
N TRP A 49 1.55 11.98 -1.24
CA TRP A 49 0.74 12.30 -2.41
C TRP A 49 0.79 11.19 -3.46
N LEU A 50 1.94 10.54 -3.66
CA LEU A 50 2.06 9.39 -4.57
C LEU A 50 1.24 8.20 -4.09
N MET A 51 1.23 7.87 -2.79
CA MET A 51 0.39 6.81 -2.24
C MET A 51 -1.09 7.12 -2.39
N VAL A 52 -1.51 8.34 -2.01
CA VAL A 52 -2.91 8.78 -2.08
C VAL A 52 -3.38 8.82 -3.53
N SER A 53 -2.59 9.39 -4.45
CA SER A 53 -2.94 9.45 -5.87
C SER A 53 -3.03 8.06 -6.48
N SER A 54 -2.11 7.15 -6.14
CA SER A 54 -2.15 5.77 -6.63
C SER A 54 -3.41 5.04 -6.14
N GLY A 55 -3.79 5.23 -4.88
CA GLY A 55 -5.04 4.70 -4.33
C GLY A 55 -6.28 5.26 -5.02
N LEU A 56 -6.32 6.58 -5.27
CA LEU A 56 -7.43 7.23 -5.98
C LEU A 56 -7.52 6.78 -7.44
N ILE A 57 -6.40 6.71 -8.15
CA ILE A 57 -6.36 6.24 -9.55
C ILE A 57 -6.80 4.77 -9.61
N GLY A 58 -6.34 3.92 -8.69
CA GLY A 58 -6.78 2.53 -8.62
C GLY A 58 -8.29 2.41 -8.34
N GLY A 59 -8.79 3.16 -7.35
CA GLY A 59 -10.20 3.19 -6.99
C GLY A 59 -11.09 3.68 -8.13
N ILE A 60 -10.85 4.91 -8.62
CA ILE A 60 -11.63 5.53 -9.70
C ILE A 60 -11.47 4.72 -10.99
N GLY A 61 -10.24 4.31 -11.32
CA GLY A 61 -9.94 3.51 -12.50
C GLY A 61 -10.70 2.19 -12.52
N SER A 62 -10.80 1.50 -11.37
CA SER A 62 -11.60 0.27 -11.26
C SER A 62 -13.09 0.52 -11.56
N GLN A 63 -13.65 1.65 -11.12
CA GLN A 63 -15.05 2.00 -11.37
C GLN A 63 -15.28 2.37 -12.84
N VAL A 64 -14.34 3.08 -13.47
CA VAL A 64 -14.40 3.41 -14.90
C VAL A 64 -14.34 2.12 -15.73
N LEU A 65 -13.41 1.21 -15.43
CA LEU A 65 -13.32 -0.08 -16.12
C LEU A 65 -14.59 -0.92 -15.91
N ALA A 66 -15.15 -0.93 -14.71
CA ALA A 66 -16.40 -1.64 -14.43
C ALA A 66 -17.60 -1.07 -15.22
N ARG A 67 -17.63 0.25 -15.46
CA ARG A 67 -18.65 0.90 -16.29
C ARG A 67 -18.50 0.58 -17.77
N LEU A 68 -17.26 0.49 -18.27
CA LEU A 68 -16.97 0.28 -19.69
C LEU A 68 -17.09 -1.20 -20.10
N PHE A 69 -16.60 -2.10 -19.25
CA PHE A 69 -16.44 -3.53 -19.58
C PHE A 69 -17.31 -4.45 -18.70
N GLY A 70 -18.14 -3.89 -17.82
CA GLY A 70 -18.92 -4.65 -16.85
C GLY A 70 -18.07 -5.23 -15.73
N SER A 71 -18.55 -6.29 -15.08
CA SER A 71 -17.86 -6.90 -13.95
C SER A 71 -16.51 -7.52 -14.35
N PRO A 72 -15.48 -7.53 -13.48
CA PRO A 72 -14.21 -8.23 -13.77
C PRO A 72 -14.36 -9.70 -14.16
N ALA A 73 -15.47 -10.33 -13.76
CA ALA A 73 -15.81 -11.71 -14.10
C ALA A 73 -16.19 -11.91 -15.58
N SER A 74 -16.67 -10.85 -16.23
CA SER A 74 -17.15 -10.85 -17.62
C SER A 74 -16.15 -10.21 -18.59
N TRP A 75 -14.95 -9.87 -18.12
CA TRP A 75 -13.93 -9.21 -18.94
C TRP A 75 -13.35 -10.16 -19.98
N ASP A 76 -13.33 -9.68 -21.22
CA ASP A 76 -12.63 -10.32 -22.33
C ASP A 76 -11.12 -9.98 -22.29
N LEU A 77 -10.36 -10.54 -23.24
CA LEU A 77 -8.92 -10.32 -23.32
C LEU A 77 -8.57 -8.84 -23.48
N VAL A 78 -9.40 -8.07 -24.20
CA VAL A 78 -9.18 -6.64 -24.43
C VAL A 78 -9.35 -5.85 -23.14
N ALA A 79 -10.41 -6.11 -22.36
CA ALA A 79 -10.62 -5.48 -21.06
C ALA A 79 -9.46 -5.77 -20.09
N TRP A 80 -8.98 -7.02 -20.05
CA TRP A 80 -7.79 -7.38 -19.26
C TRP A 80 -6.52 -6.68 -19.73
N ALA A 81 -6.31 -6.56 -21.05
CA ALA A 81 -5.17 -5.85 -21.61
C ALA A 81 -5.21 -4.35 -21.28
N VAL A 82 -6.40 -3.71 -21.34
CA VAL A 82 -6.58 -2.30 -20.96
C VAL A 82 -6.31 -2.10 -19.46
N ALA A 83 -6.84 -2.98 -18.61
CA ALA A 83 -6.59 -2.91 -17.16
C ALA A 83 -5.11 -3.10 -16.82
N ALA A 84 -4.45 -4.08 -17.43
CA ALA A 84 -3.01 -4.32 -17.26
C ALA A 84 -2.17 -3.15 -17.79
N GLY A 85 -2.53 -2.58 -18.95
CA GLY A 85 -1.88 -1.41 -19.50
C GLY A 85 -2.03 -0.19 -18.59
N ALA A 86 -3.22 0.07 -18.06
CA ALA A 86 -3.46 1.16 -17.12
C ALA A 86 -2.63 0.98 -15.84
N LEU A 87 -2.58 -0.24 -15.29
CA LEU A 87 -1.75 -0.56 -14.12
C LEU A 87 -0.26 -0.36 -14.43
N ALA A 88 0.21 -0.77 -15.61
CA ALA A 88 1.59 -0.57 -16.04
C ALA A 88 1.93 0.92 -16.17
N VAL A 89 1.05 1.74 -16.74
CA VAL A 89 1.24 3.20 -16.85
C VAL A 89 1.38 3.84 -15.46
N VAL A 90 0.51 3.47 -14.52
CA VAL A 90 0.58 3.97 -13.13
C VAL A 90 1.85 3.50 -12.44
N GLY A 91 2.20 2.22 -12.57
CA GLY A 91 3.40 1.63 -11.96
C GLY A 91 4.69 2.25 -12.50
N ILE A 92 4.81 2.41 -13.83
CA ILE A 92 5.96 3.06 -14.47
C ILE A 92 6.02 4.53 -14.08
N GLY A 93 4.88 5.24 -14.06
CA GLY A 93 4.80 6.63 -13.62
C GLY A 93 5.29 6.80 -12.18
N TYR A 94 4.80 5.97 -11.26
CA TYR A 94 5.30 5.90 -9.88
C TYR A 94 6.80 5.64 -9.84
N TRP A 95 7.27 4.65 -10.61
CA TRP A 95 8.66 4.26 -10.63
C TRP A 95 9.58 5.39 -11.08
N LEU A 96 9.23 6.07 -12.18
CA LEU A 96 9.99 7.22 -12.71
C LEU A 96 10.02 8.39 -11.73
N LEU A 97 8.90 8.67 -11.05
CA LEU A 97 8.82 9.74 -10.06
C LEU A 97 9.68 9.40 -8.82
N ALA A 98 9.56 8.18 -8.30
CA ALA A 98 10.39 7.73 -7.19
C ALA A 98 11.88 7.69 -7.56
N ALA A 99 12.25 7.27 -8.77
CA ALA A 99 13.62 7.31 -9.27
C ALA A 99 14.17 8.74 -9.37
N ARG A 100 13.32 9.71 -9.77
CA ARG A 100 13.69 11.13 -9.75
C ARG A 100 13.90 11.67 -8.35
N LEU A 101 13.10 11.23 -7.37
CA LEU A 101 13.21 11.69 -5.98
C LEU A 101 14.51 11.27 -5.30
N VAL A 102 15.05 10.10 -5.64
CA VAL A 102 16.30 9.59 -5.07
C VAL A 102 17.54 10.02 -5.83
N ARG A 103 17.38 10.72 -6.96
CA ARG A 103 18.51 11.11 -7.79
C ARG A 103 19.40 12.09 -7.03
N GLY A 104 20.65 11.67 -6.79
CA GLY A 104 21.64 12.45 -6.04
C GLY A 104 21.70 12.13 -4.55
N LEU A 105 20.89 11.19 -4.05
CA LEU A 105 21.02 10.67 -2.69
C LEU A 105 22.02 9.51 -2.64
N ALA A 106 22.71 9.37 -1.51
CA ALA A 106 23.62 8.26 -1.29
C ALA A 106 22.83 6.95 -1.09
N PRO A 107 23.07 5.92 -1.93
CA PRO A 107 22.43 4.62 -1.75
C PRO A 107 23.00 3.92 -0.51
N THR A 108 22.18 3.08 0.14
CA THR A 108 22.62 2.18 1.21
C THR A 108 22.33 0.71 0.82
N SER A 109 23.14 -0.21 1.36
CA SER A 109 22.91 -1.65 1.25
C SER A 109 21.74 -2.15 2.10
N ASP A 110 21.23 -1.29 2.99
CA ASP A 110 20.10 -1.60 3.86
C ASP A 110 18.84 -1.91 3.05
N ARG A 111 18.05 -2.85 3.58
CA ARG A 111 16.76 -3.26 3.02
C ARG A 111 15.66 -3.15 4.06
N LEU A 112 14.48 -2.78 3.60
CA LEU A 112 13.29 -2.74 4.42
C LEU A 112 12.63 -4.13 4.45
N SER A 113 12.53 -4.73 5.64
CA SER A 113 11.78 -5.98 5.80
C SER A 113 10.28 -5.72 5.71
N LEU A 114 9.54 -6.58 5.00
CA LEU A 114 8.07 -6.49 4.91
C LEU A 114 7.41 -6.50 6.29
N VAL A 115 7.87 -7.37 7.18
CA VAL A 115 7.33 -7.48 8.54
C VAL A 115 7.63 -6.21 9.34
N GLU A 116 8.82 -5.62 9.15
CA GLU A 116 9.18 -4.36 9.81
C GLU A 116 8.32 -3.20 9.30
N ALA A 117 8.10 -3.11 7.99
CA ALA A 117 7.23 -2.11 7.38
C ALA A 117 5.80 -2.20 7.91
N LEU A 118 5.22 -3.41 7.95
CA LEU A 118 3.86 -3.62 8.45
C LEU A 118 3.72 -3.26 9.93
N LYS A 119 4.71 -3.61 10.76
CA LYS A 119 4.76 -3.24 12.18
C LYS A 119 4.84 -1.71 12.36
N LYS A 120 5.76 -1.04 11.67
CA LYS A 120 5.90 0.42 11.71
C LYS A 120 4.61 1.12 11.30
N GLN A 121 3.96 0.66 10.25
CA GLN A 121 2.67 1.21 9.83
C GLN A 121 1.59 1.00 10.89
N ALA A 122 1.49 -0.19 11.49
CA ALA A 122 0.51 -0.47 12.53
C ALA A 122 0.70 0.39 13.80
N GLU A 123 1.96 0.65 14.17
CA GLU A 123 2.30 1.49 15.32
C GLU A 123 2.01 2.98 15.03
N ALA A 124 2.31 3.45 13.82
CA ALA A 124 2.14 4.84 13.42
C ALA A 124 0.67 5.26 13.21
N MET A 125 -0.20 4.34 12.82
CA MET A 125 -1.61 4.62 12.50
C MET A 125 -2.47 4.91 13.74
N PRO A 126 -3.33 5.94 13.73
CA PRO A 126 -4.13 6.31 14.91
C PRO A 126 -5.16 5.22 15.27
N GLY A 127 -5.46 5.07 16.56
CA GLY A 127 -6.31 3.99 17.06
C GLY A 127 -7.73 3.97 16.46
N TRP A 128 -8.32 5.13 16.18
CA TRP A 128 -9.62 5.22 15.50
C TRP A 128 -9.57 4.64 14.08
N TYR A 129 -8.48 4.91 13.33
CA TYR A 129 -8.28 4.38 11.99
C TYR A 129 -8.11 2.87 12.03
N LEU A 130 -7.33 2.35 12.98
CA LEU A 130 -7.15 0.91 13.14
C LEU A 130 -8.47 0.19 13.45
N ARG A 131 -9.34 0.78 14.28
CA ARG A 131 -10.68 0.22 14.55
C ARG A 131 -11.54 0.19 13.28
N LEU A 132 -11.57 1.29 12.53
CA LEU A 132 -12.28 1.33 11.25
C LEU A 132 -11.70 0.33 10.25
N ALA A 133 -10.37 0.19 10.20
CA ALA A 133 -9.69 -0.76 9.33
C ALA A 133 -10.04 -2.20 9.68
N VAL A 134 -10.13 -2.57 10.98
CA VAL A 134 -10.60 -3.90 11.39
C VAL A 134 -12.03 -4.14 10.92
N ILE A 135 -12.96 -3.21 11.19
CA ILE A 135 -14.36 -3.37 10.80
C ILE A 135 -14.49 -3.51 9.28
N GLY A 136 -13.86 -2.60 8.53
CA GLY A 136 -13.88 -2.61 7.07
C GLY A 136 -13.22 -3.86 6.48
N ALA A 137 -12.07 -4.27 7.01
CA ALA A 137 -11.37 -5.45 6.53
C ALA A 137 -12.14 -6.75 6.80
N LEU A 138 -12.83 -6.86 7.95
CA LEU A 138 -13.69 -8.02 8.24
C LEU A 138 -14.89 -8.09 7.31
N LEU A 139 -15.53 -6.96 7.00
CA LEU A 139 -16.62 -6.91 6.02
C LEU A 139 -16.13 -7.33 4.62
N MET A 140 -14.98 -6.81 4.20
CA MET A 140 -14.39 -7.15 2.90
C MET A 140 -13.91 -8.60 2.84
N LEU A 141 -13.39 -9.14 3.94
CA LEU A 141 -13.00 -10.55 4.07
C LEU A 141 -14.22 -11.46 3.98
N ALA A 142 -15.31 -11.13 4.67
CA ALA A 142 -16.57 -11.86 4.58
C ALA A 142 -17.16 -11.81 3.15
N GLY A 143 -17.14 -10.63 2.52
CA GLY A 143 -17.55 -10.48 1.12
C GLY A 143 -16.68 -11.29 0.16
N SER A 144 -15.36 -11.30 0.38
CA SER A 144 -14.41 -12.09 -0.42
C SER A 144 -14.62 -13.59 -0.24
N ALA A 145 -14.88 -14.04 0.99
CA ALA A 145 -15.21 -15.42 1.30
C ALA A 145 -16.53 -15.85 0.65
N TYR A 146 -17.57 -15.03 0.76
CA TYR A 146 -18.83 -15.26 0.07
C TYR A 146 -18.62 -15.37 -1.44
N TRP A 147 -17.87 -14.44 -2.03
CA TRP A 147 -17.61 -14.45 -3.47
C TRP A 147 -16.77 -15.66 -3.92
N ALA A 148 -15.82 -16.11 -3.09
CA ALA A 148 -15.06 -17.33 -3.34
C ALA A 148 -15.94 -18.59 -3.32
N MET A 149 -16.92 -18.65 -2.43
CA MET A 149 -17.82 -19.81 -2.29
C MET A 149 -18.97 -19.81 -3.30
N ALA A 150 -19.61 -18.67 -3.49
CA ALA A 150 -20.78 -18.50 -4.36
C ALA A 150 -20.41 -18.22 -5.83
N GLY A 151 -19.11 -18.04 -6.13
CA GLY A 151 -18.62 -17.76 -7.47
C GLY A 151 -18.88 -18.89 -8.46
N ALA A 152 -19.67 -18.60 -9.50
CA ALA A 152 -19.98 -19.53 -10.59
C ALA A 152 -18.79 -19.81 -11.52
N THR A 153 -17.80 -18.92 -11.58
CA THR A 153 -16.63 -19.03 -12.47
C THR A 153 -15.35 -19.23 -11.67
N ILE A 154 -14.35 -19.89 -12.29
CA ILE A 154 -13.02 -20.07 -11.69
C ILE A 154 -12.38 -18.73 -11.33
N SER A 155 -12.57 -17.71 -12.17
CA SER A 155 -12.06 -16.36 -11.97
C SER A 155 -12.62 -15.73 -10.68
N ASN A 156 -13.92 -15.89 -10.42
CA ASN A 156 -14.54 -15.38 -9.19
C ASN A 156 -13.95 -16.04 -7.94
N ARG A 157 -13.67 -17.35 -8.01
CA ARG A 157 -13.07 -18.07 -6.90
C ARG A 157 -11.64 -17.59 -6.62
N LEU A 158 -10.83 -17.39 -7.65
CA LEU A 158 -9.47 -16.89 -7.53
C LEU A 158 -9.44 -15.45 -6.97
N LEU A 159 -10.32 -14.58 -7.47
CA LEU A 159 -10.47 -13.20 -6.96
C LEU A 159 -10.91 -13.20 -5.50
N GLY A 160 -11.88 -14.05 -5.13
CA GLY A 160 -12.32 -14.21 -3.75
C GLY A 160 -11.20 -14.69 -2.83
N ILE A 161 -10.42 -15.70 -3.23
CA ILE A 161 -9.26 -16.19 -2.47
C ILE A 161 -8.21 -15.08 -2.31
N GLY A 162 -7.92 -14.33 -3.37
CA GLY A 162 -7.02 -13.18 -3.31
C GLY A 162 -7.51 -12.11 -2.33
N GLY A 163 -8.82 -11.82 -2.34
CA GLY A 163 -9.45 -10.92 -1.39
C GLY A 163 -9.34 -11.40 0.06
N ILE A 164 -9.60 -12.68 0.32
CA ILE A 164 -9.45 -13.27 1.67
C ILE A 164 -8.02 -13.09 2.18
N ALA A 165 -7.01 -13.42 1.36
CA ALA A 165 -5.61 -13.27 1.73
C ALA A 165 -5.25 -11.81 2.03
N LEU A 166 -5.64 -10.89 1.13
CA LEU A 166 -5.37 -9.46 1.28
C LEU A 166 -6.01 -8.87 2.54
N PHE A 167 -7.33 -9.04 2.70
CA PHE A 167 -8.05 -8.47 3.84
C PHE A 167 -7.75 -9.20 5.14
N GLY A 168 -7.30 -10.45 5.09
CA GLY A 168 -6.76 -11.18 6.23
C GLY A 168 -5.49 -10.52 6.75
N VAL A 169 -4.54 -10.19 5.88
CA VAL A 169 -3.31 -9.45 6.26
C VAL A 169 -3.65 -8.08 6.84
N VAL A 170 -4.56 -7.32 6.21
CA VAL A 170 -5.00 -6.00 6.73
C VAL A 170 -5.62 -6.13 8.11
N THR A 171 -6.47 -7.13 8.32
CA THR A 171 -7.09 -7.40 9.64
C THR A 171 -6.04 -7.71 10.70
N LEU A 172 -5.10 -8.61 10.40
CA LEU A 172 -4.01 -8.98 11.31
C LEU A 172 -3.13 -7.78 11.66
N GLN A 173 -2.79 -6.96 10.67
CA GLN A 173 -2.01 -5.74 10.87
C GLN A 173 -2.75 -4.74 11.77
N ALA A 174 -4.04 -4.53 11.54
CA ALA A 174 -4.82 -3.58 12.32
C ALA A 174 -5.04 -4.06 13.77
N VAL A 175 -5.31 -5.35 13.97
CA VAL A 175 -5.39 -5.98 15.30
C VAL A 175 -4.05 -5.88 16.03
N TYR A 176 -2.93 -6.15 15.36
CA TYR A 176 -1.60 -6.00 15.94
C TYR A 176 -1.36 -4.58 16.47
N GLY A 177 -1.69 -3.56 15.65
CA GLY A 177 -1.55 -2.15 16.04
C GLY A 177 -2.40 -1.78 17.26
N LEU A 178 -3.65 -2.29 17.33
CA LEU A 178 -4.53 -2.08 18.48
C LEU A 178 -4.00 -2.77 19.75
N ALA A 179 -3.53 -4.02 19.64
CA ALA A 179 -3.00 -4.78 20.77
C ALA A 179 -1.72 -4.15 21.34
N ARG A 180 -0.85 -3.62 20.48
CA ARG A 180 0.35 -2.86 20.89
C ARG A 180 -0.02 -1.59 21.65
N ARG A 181 -1.04 -0.86 21.18
CA ARG A 181 -1.52 0.37 21.82
C ARG A 181 -2.15 0.14 23.19
N ALA A 182 -2.82 -0.98 23.41
CA ALA A 182 -3.41 -1.32 24.71
C ALA A 182 -2.36 -1.66 25.79
N LYS A 183 -1.10 -1.88 25.41
CA LYS A 183 0.02 -2.19 26.32
C LYS A 183 0.89 -0.97 26.65
N MET A 184 0.59 0.19 26.07
CA MET A 184 1.26 1.47 26.32
C MET A 184 0.38 2.34 27.20
#